data_AF-A0A7J9W3S3-F1
#
_entry.id   AF-A0A7J9W3S3-F1
#
_cell.length_a   1.000
_cell.length_b   1.000
_cell.length_c   1.000
_cell.angle_alpha   90.00
_cell.angle_beta   90.00
_cell.angle_gamma   90.00
#
_symmetry.space_group_name_H-M   'P 1'
#
loop_
_entity.id
_entity.type
_entity.pdbx_description
1 polymer ?
#
loop_
_entity_poly.entity_id
_entity_poly.type
_entity_poly.pdbx_seq_one_letter_code
_entity_poly.pdbx_strand_id
1 'polypeptide(L)' 'MNPGEIETYRAVLHARRPVDVGGEACTLIVRRVNGRIELLHHGVLSTGAMLTDDQADELARRLTAARQKQP' A
#
# COMPACT_ATOMS: atom_id res chain seq x y z
N MET A 1 10.30 11.90 -7.03
CA MET A 1 11.29 11.57 -5.98
C MET A 1 11.91 12.88 -5.57
N ASN A 2 11.97 13.17 -4.27
CA ASN A 2 12.72 14.33 -3.81
C ASN A 2 14.22 14.08 -4.07
N PRO A 3 15.00 15.10 -4.47
CA PRO A 3 16.44 14.94 -4.63
C PRO A 3 17.05 14.46 -3.30
N GLY A 4 17.59 13.23 -3.28
CA GLY A 4 18.12 12.58 -2.07
C GLY A 4 17.29 11.43 -1.50
N GLU A 5 16.14 11.09 -2.09
CA GLU A 5 15.38 9.87 -1.75
C GLU A 5 15.85 8.68 -2.60
N ILE A 6 16.42 7.67 -1.94
CA ILE A 6 16.73 6.37 -2.56
C ILE A 6 15.55 5.42 -2.27
N GLU A 7 14.74 5.14 -3.29
CA GLU A 7 13.66 4.15 -3.23
C GLU A 7 14.19 2.77 -3.65
N THR A 8 14.21 1.80 -2.72
CA THR A 8 14.71 0.44 -2.98
C THR A 8 13.61 -0.60 -3.13
N TYR A 9 12.37 -0.21 -2.86
CA TYR A 9 11.20 -1.06 -3.02
C TYR A 9 9.94 -0.23 -3.26
N ARG A 10 9.07 -0.71 -4.16
CA ARG A 10 7.72 -0.16 -4.37
C ARG A 10 6.76 -1.27 -4.78
N ALA A 11 5.58 -1.28 -4.18
CA ALA A 11 4.45 -2.11 -4.57
C ALA A 11 3.16 -1.31 -4.49
N VAL A 12 2.26 -1.55 -5.45
CA VAL A 12 0.95 -0.89 -5.54
C VAL A 12 -0.11 -1.95 -5.35
N LEU A 13 -1.05 -1.71 -4.44
CA LEU A 13 -2.22 -2.54 -4.20
C LEU A 13 -3.47 -1.71 -4.50
N HIS A 14 -4.30 -2.20 -5.41
CA HIS A 14 -5.61 -1.62 -5.68
C HIS A 14 -6.63 -2.33 -4.80
N ALA A 15 -7.07 -1.67 -3.74
CA ALA A 15 -8.17 -2.13 -2.91
C ALA A 15 -9.47 -2.03 -3.73
N ARG A 16 -10.18 -3.16 -3.86
CA ARG A 16 -11.42 -3.26 -4.62
C ARG A 16 -12.52 -3.56 -3.62
N ARG A 17 -13.51 -2.69 -3.48
CA ARG A 17 -14.72 -3.02 -2.72
C ARG A 17 -15.55 -4.05 -3.50
N PRO A 18 -16.20 -5.02 -2.82
CA PRO A 18 -17.38 -5.68 -3.36
C PRO A 18 -18.42 -4.62 -3.76
N VAL A 19 -19.15 -4.84 -4.85
CA VAL A 19 -20.14 -3.89 -5.41
C VAL A 19 -21.15 -3.43 -4.35
N ASP A 20 -21.40 -4.27 -3.35
CA ASP A 20 -22.46 -4.14 -2.35
C ASP A 20 -22.22 -3.06 -1.28
N VAL A 21 -21.00 -2.54 -1.15
CA VAL A 21 -20.61 -1.63 -0.05
C VAL A 21 -20.33 -0.19 -0.51
N GLY A 22 -20.65 0.21 -1.75
CA GLY A 22 -20.64 1.63 -2.18
C GLY A 22 -19.24 2.25 -2.37
N GLY A 23 -18.28 1.38 -2.72
CA GLY A 23 -16.88 1.60 -3.08
C GLY A 23 -16.46 2.76 -3.94
N GLU A 24 -15.55 3.62 -3.49
CA GLU A 24 -14.53 4.14 -4.42
C GLU A 24 -13.26 3.27 -4.35
N ALA A 25 -12.56 3.15 -5.47
CA ALA A 25 -11.29 2.43 -5.56
C ALA A 25 -10.22 3.19 -4.75
N CYS A 26 -9.58 2.51 -3.80
CA CYS A 26 -8.45 3.07 -3.06
C CYS A 26 -7.15 2.41 -3.54
N THR A 27 -6.11 3.21 -3.71
CA THR A 27 -4.77 2.70 -4.01
C THR A 27 -3.92 2.81 -2.76
N LEU A 28 -3.37 1.67 -2.33
CA LEU A 28 -2.36 1.59 -1.28
C LEU A 28 -0.99 1.43 -1.94
N ILE A 29 0.00 2.17 -1.47
CA ILE A 29 1.38 2.04 -1.96
C ILE A 29 2.27 1.67 -0.79
N VAL A 30 2.94 0.52 -0.87
CA VAL A 30 4.00 0.13 0.05
C VAL A 30 5.32 0.48 -0.62
N ARG A 31 6.14 1.31 0.03
CA ARG A 31 7.46 1.67 -0.49
C ARG A 31 8.53 1.60 0.59
N ARG A 32 9.79 1.45 0.17
CA ARG A 32 10.97 1.62 1.03
C ARG A 32 11.81 2.77 0.50
N VAL A 33 11.91 3.83 1.30
CA VAL A 33 12.65 5.04 0.94
C VAL A 33 13.60 5.38 2.09
N ASN A 34 14.89 5.54 1.78
CA ASN A 34 15.93 5.86 2.76
C ASN A 34 15.91 4.92 3.99
N GLY A 35 15.72 3.62 3.74
CA GLY A 35 15.67 2.58 4.79
C GLY A 35 14.37 2.54 5.61
N ARG A 36 13.41 3.45 5.37
CA ARG A 36 12.11 3.47 6.04
C ARG A 36 11.05 2.80 5.17
N ILE A 37 10.18 2.01 5.80
CA ILE A 37 9.01 1.44 5.12
C ILE A 37 7.87 2.43 5.30
N GLU A 38 7.25 2.82 4.20
CA GLU A 38 6.12 3.75 4.17
C GLU A 38 4.92 3.07 3.52
N LEU A 39 3.75 3.24 4.15
CA LEU A 39 2.45 2.88 3.58
C LEU A 39 1.70 4.17 3.25
N LEU A 40 1.59 4.49 1.96
CA LEU A 40 0.82 5.63 1.50
C LEU A 40 -0.61 5.20 1.23
N HIS A 41 -1.54 5.90 1.85
CA HIS A 41 -2.97 5.77 1.59
C HIS A 41 -3.62 7.15 1.65
N HIS A 42 -4.55 7.44 0.75
CA HIS A 42 -5.43 8.61 0.87
C HIS A 42 -6.68 8.19 1.63
N GLY A 43 -6.64 8.31 2.95
CA GLY A 43 -7.77 7.96 3.83
C GLY A 43 -8.74 9.12 3.99
N VAL A 44 -9.87 9.10 3.28
CA VAL A 44 -11.06 9.89 3.65
C VAL A 44 -12.07 8.90 4.21
N LEU A 45 -12.71 9.19 5.35
CA LEU A 45 -13.64 8.25 5.99
C LEU A 45 -14.81 7.85 5.08
N SER A 46 -15.26 8.76 4.20
CA SER A 46 -16.28 8.49 3.17
C SER A 46 -15.78 7.58 2.04
N THR A 47 -14.47 7.39 1.88
CA THR A 47 -13.84 6.59 0.81
C THR A 47 -13.07 5.39 1.35
N GLY A 48 -13.29 5.00 2.62
CA GLY A 48 -12.69 3.82 3.21
C GLY A 48 -12.84 2.59 2.30
N ALA A 49 -11.72 1.96 1.93
CA ALA A 49 -11.74 0.73 1.15
C ALA A 49 -11.67 -0.47 2.09
N MET A 50 -12.56 -1.43 1.87
CA MET A 50 -12.46 -2.74 2.48
C MET A 50 -11.49 -3.58 1.66
N LEU A 51 -10.57 -4.26 2.35
CA LEU A 51 -9.74 -5.29 1.75
C LEU A 51 -10.48 -6.62 1.85
N THR A 52 -10.43 -7.43 0.81
CA THR A 52 -10.69 -8.87 0.93
C THR A 52 -9.56 -9.53 1.73
N ASP A 53 -9.77 -10.75 2.23
CA ASP A 53 -8.73 -11.51 2.94
C ASP A 53 -7.46 -11.65 2.07
N ASP A 54 -7.62 -11.98 0.78
CA ASP A 54 -6.50 -12.06 -0.17
C ASP A 54 -5.72 -10.74 -0.30
N GLN A 55 -6.42 -9.60 -0.26
CA GLN A 55 -5.81 -8.27 -0.34
C GLN A 55 -5.13 -7.87 0.97
N ALA A 56 -5.66 -8.30 2.11
CA ALA A 56 -5.02 -8.12 3.41
C ALA A 56 -3.73 -8.94 3.49
N ASP A 57 -3.77 -10.19 3.05
CA ASP A 57 -2.60 -11.07 2.96
C ASP A 57 -1.56 -10.52 1.99
N GLU A 58 -2.00 -10.00 0.84
CA GLU A 58 -1.09 -9.38 -0.12
C GLU A 58 -0.42 -8.13 0.47
N LEU A 59 -1.17 -7.27 1.17
CA LEU A 59 -0.60 -6.12 1.87
C LEU A 59 0.47 -6.55 2.88
N ALA A 60 0.19 -7.59 3.68
CA ALA A 60 1.13 -8.13 4.66
C ALA A 60 2.41 -8.68 3.99
N ARG A 61 2.27 -9.39 2.86
CA ARG A 61 3.41 -9.87 2.07
C ARG A 61 4.25 -8.72 1.52
N ARG A 62 3.63 -7.67 1.00
CA ARG A 62 4.35 -6.49 0.47
C ARG A 62 5.09 -5.72 1.56
N LEU A 63 4.49 -5.56 2.74
CA LEU A 63 5.15 -4.98 3.91
C LEU A 63 6.35 -5.82 4.35
N THR A 64 6.21 -7.14 4.36
CA THR A 64 7.31 -8.07 4.69
C THR A 64 8.43 -8.01 3.67
N ALA A 65 8.10 -7.99 2.37
CA ALA A 65 9.09 -7.86 1.31
C ALA A 65 9.84 -6.52 1.38
N ALA A 66 9.13 -5.42 1.66
CA ALA A 66 9.76 -4.12 1.89
C ALA A 66 10.75 -4.16 3.06
N ARG A 67 10.48 -4.92 4.13
CA ARG A 67 11.43 -5.11 5.24
C ARG A 67 12.71 -5.83 4.83
N GLN A 68 12.62 -6.79 3.91
CA GLN A 68 13.74 -7.64 3.50
C GLN A 68 14.65 -6.99 2.46
N LYS A 69 14.17 -5.96 1.75
CA LYS A 69 15.02 -5.20 0.81
C LYS A 69 15.95 -4.29 1.60
N GLN A 70 17.18 -4.76 1.83
CA GLN A 70 18.25 -3.93 2.36
C GLN A 70 18.62 -2.83 1.35
N PRO A 71 19.10 -1.66 1.82
CA PRO A 71 19.71 -0.66 0.96
C PRO A 71 20.94 -1.20 0.21
#